data_AF-A0A1X0QGP5-F1
#
_entry.id   AF-A0A1X0QGP5-F1
#
_cell.length_a   1.000
_cell.length_b   1.000
_cell.length_c   1.000
_cell.angle_alpha   90.00
_cell.angle_beta   90.00
_cell.angle_gamma   90.00
#
_symmetry.space_group_name_H-M   'P 1'
#
loop_
_entity.id
_entity.type
_entity.pdbx_description
1 polymer ?
#
loop_
_entity_poly.entity_id
_entity_poly.type
_entity_poly.pdbx_seq_one_letter_code
_entity_poly.pdbx_strand_id
1 'polypeptide(L)'
;MIKDLLITLGIVFFEGVVAFIDYKITSKKMLFVVVTVINIIMILGFLQGLLGKFIIKEKYFDIFGTFAYLSVLIVLSVQAKKLHKTLILSMSLVCIWTCRLGIFLLVRILKFNSDSRFSKIRNDNYKLLMAWITQGLWVFMTLLSLLLNVNGEKLKFFEQIVCIFGICFWIVGFLFESVADYQKFVFKLKETKTTEFINTGLWSLSRHPNYFGEILMWISISLIFLD
;
A
#
# COMPACT_ATOMS: atom_id res chain seq x y z
N MET A 1 -6.69 5.65 -23.81
CA MET A 1 -6.70 7.09 -23.48
C MET A 1 -8.03 7.55 -22.90
N ILE A 2 -9.14 7.61 -23.67
CA ILE A 2 -10.44 8.10 -23.13
C ILE A 2 -10.97 7.21 -21.99
N LYS A 3 -10.99 5.89 -22.19
CA LYS A 3 -11.43 4.92 -21.17
C LYS A 3 -10.63 5.07 -19.87
N ASP A 4 -9.31 5.13 -20.01
CA ASP A 4 -8.42 5.24 -18.86
C ASP A 4 -8.70 6.58 -18.14
N LEU A 5 -8.85 7.70 -18.88
CA LEU A 5 -9.08 9.03 -18.31
C LEU A 5 -10.39 9.07 -17.50
N LEU A 6 -11.44 8.42 -18.01
CA LEU A 6 -12.70 8.28 -17.29
C LEU A 6 -12.53 7.48 -15.99
N ILE A 7 -11.72 6.43 -16.00
CA ILE A 7 -11.39 5.68 -14.77
C ILE A 7 -10.64 6.58 -13.79
N THR A 8 -9.66 7.36 -14.27
CA THR A 8 -8.92 8.33 -13.45
C THR A 8 -9.85 9.30 -12.75
N LEU A 9 -10.72 9.95 -13.53
CA LEU A 9 -11.67 10.94 -13.03
C LEU A 9 -12.68 10.30 -12.08
N GLY A 10 -13.12 9.07 -12.36
CA GLY A 10 -14.00 8.31 -11.48
C GLY A 10 -13.38 8.04 -10.11
N ILE A 11 -12.10 7.65 -10.06
CA ILE A 11 -11.37 7.40 -8.79
C ILE A 11 -11.26 8.70 -7.98
N VAL A 12 -10.75 9.77 -8.60
CA VAL A 12 -10.57 11.07 -7.93
C VAL A 12 -11.91 11.63 -7.46
N PHE A 13 -12.96 11.49 -8.27
CA PHE A 13 -14.31 11.90 -7.90
C PHE A 13 -14.84 11.10 -6.71
N PHE A 14 -14.70 9.77 -6.72
CA PHE A 14 -15.11 8.92 -5.61
C PHE A 14 -14.41 9.29 -4.29
N GLU A 15 -13.08 9.40 -4.31
CA GLU A 15 -12.30 9.81 -3.12
C GLU A 15 -12.71 11.21 -2.64
N GLY A 16 -12.90 12.15 -3.56
CA GLY A 16 -13.35 13.51 -3.27
C GLY A 16 -14.74 13.56 -2.63
N VAL A 17 -15.69 12.74 -3.11
CA VAL A 17 -17.04 12.63 -2.54
C VAL A 17 -16.98 12.06 -1.13
N VAL A 18 -16.25 10.96 -0.92
CA VAL A 18 -16.09 10.35 0.42
C VAL A 18 -15.47 11.35 1.41
N ALA A 19 -14.40 12.03 1.00
CA ALA A 19 -13.75 13.06 1.79
C ALA A 19 -14.69 14.24 2.11
N PHE A 20 -15.47 14.70 1.13
CA PHE A 20 -16.40 15.82 1.31
C PHE A 20 -17.57 15.47 2.25
N ILE A 21 -18.12 14.26 2.12
CA ILE A 21 -19.16 13.75 3.02
C ILE A 21 -18.64 13.72 4.46
N ASP A 22 -17.46 13.13 4.68
CA ASP A 22 -16.82 13.10 5.99
C ASP A 22 -16.56 14.51 6.54
N TYR A 23 -16.05 15.43 5.70
CA TYR A 23 -15.81 16.83 6.08
C TYR A 23 -17.08 17.54 6.59
N LYS A 24 -18.25 17.20 6.03
CA LYS A 24 -19.54 17.80 6.40
C LYS A 24 -20.18 17.15 7.62
N ILE A 25 -19.99 15.83 7.78
CA ILE A 25 -20.75 15.03 8.76
C ILE A 25 -19.95 14.79 10.04
N THR A 26 -18.65 14.54 9.96
CA THR A 26 -17.85 14.15 11.12
C THR A 26 -17.09 15.32 11.72
N SER A 27 -17.06 15.38 13.05
CA SER A 27 -16.37 16.47 13.77
C SER A 27 -14.85 16.44 13.59
N LYS A 28 -14.27 15.25 13.39
CA LYS A 28 -12.82 15.06 13.22
C LYS A 28 -12.36 15.11 11.77
N LYS A 29 -13.27 15.00 10.79
CA LYS A 29 -12.97 15.13 9.35
C LYS A 29 -11.81 14.23 8.92
N MET A 30 -11.80 13.02 9.46
CA MET A 30 -10.65 12.13 9.44
C MET A 30 -10.35 11.60 8.04
N LEU A 31 -11.37 11.13 7.33
CA LEU A 31 -11.22 10.67 5.95
C LEU A 31 -10.83 11.84 5.05
N PHE A 32 -11.38 13.04 5.29
CA PHE A 32 -10.96 14.24 4.56
C PHE A 32 -9.47 14.52 4.70
N VAL A 33 -8.94 14.53 5.92
CA VAL A 33 -7.51 14.79 6.18
C VAL A 33 -6.65 13.69 5.55
N VAL A 34 -7.03 12.43 5.68
CA VAL A 34 -6.28 11.29 5.12
C VAL A 34 -6.23 11.34 3.60
N VAL A 35 -7.37 11.53 2.93
CA VAL A 35 -7.44 11.66 1.47
C VAL A 35 -6.64 12.87 1.00
N THR A 36 -6.68 13.99 1.73
CA THR A 36 -5.88 15.18 1.42
C THR A 36 -4.38 14.90 1.51
N VAL A 37 -3.93 14.25 2.59
CA VAL A 37 -2.52 13.89 2.78
C VAL A 37 -2.04 12.94 1.69
N ILE A 38 -2.80 11.89 1.38
CA ILE A 38 -2.47 10.95 0.29
C ILE A 38 -2.35 11.72 -1.02
N ASN A 39 -3.31 12.56 -1.37
CA ASN A 39 -3.30 13.31 -2.62
C ASN A 39 -2.12 14.29 -2.71
N ILE A 40 -1.79 15.01 -1.63
CA ILE A 40 -0.60 15.88 -1.62
C ILE A 40 0.66 15.06 -1.91
N ILE A 41 0.83 13.90 -1.27
CA ILE A 41 1.99 13.03 -1.47
C ILE A 41 2.03 12.50 -2.91
N MET A 42 0.91 12.08 -3.49
CA MET A 42 0.83 11.59 -4.87
C MET A 42 1.06 12.70 -5.90
N ILE A 43 0.59 13.94 -5.64
CA ILE A 43 0.87 15.10 -6.49
C ILE A 43 2.36 15.44 -6.47
N LEU A 44 2.98 15.47 -5.28
CA LEU A 44 4.43 15.69 -5.16
C LEU A 44 5.21 14.59 -5.89
N GLY A 45 4.78 13.33 -5.76
CA GLY A 45 5.34 12.20 -6.52
C GLY A 45 5.19 12.35 -8.02
N PHE A 46 4.01 12.77 -8.50
CA PHE A 46 3.74 13.02 -9.91
C PHE A 46 4.59 14.16 -10.48
N LEU A 47 4.68 15.30 -9.78
CA LEU A 47 5.56 16.42 -10.15
C LEU A 47 7.02 15.98 -10.22
N GLN A 48 7.48 15.23 -9.23
CA GLN A 48 8.83 14.63 -9.24
C GLN A 48 8.99 13.67 -10.42
N GLY A 49 7.96 12.90 -10.79
CA GLY A 49 7.99 12.01 -11.95
C GLY A 49 8.10 12.76 -13.28
N LEU A 50 7.43 13.92 -13.41
CA LEU A 50 7.54 14.81 -14.58
C LEU A 50 8.96 15.38 -14.71
N LEU A 51 9.56 15.84 -13.60
CA LEU A 51 10.95 16.32 -13.56
C LEU A 51 11.97 15.18 -13.76
N GLY A 52 11.68 14.02 -13.19
CA GLY A 52 12.48 12.80 -13.25
C GLY A 52 12.63 12.22 -14.65
N LYS A 53 11.78 12.65 -15.60
CA LYS A 53 11.99 12.41 -17.05
C LYS A 53 13.37 12.87 -17.51
N PHE A 54 13.97 13.85 -16.83
CA PHE A 54 15.26 14.41 -17.20
C PHE A 54 16.38 14.07 -16.20
N ILE A 55 16.08 13.81 -14.92
CA ILE A 55 17.12 13.80 -13.87
C ILE A 55 17.22 12.50 -13.05
N ILE A 56 16.11 11.78 -12.71
CA ILE A 56 16.21 10.59 -11.82
C ILE A 56 15.18 9.49 -12.15
N LYS A 57 15.67 8.27 -12.36
CA LYS A 57 15.06 7.32 -13.31
C LYS A 57 13.81 6.56 -12.84
N GLU A 58 13.65 6.21 -11.57
CA GLU A 58 12.60 5.25 -11.13
C GLU A 58 12.50 5.07 -9.60
N LYS A 59 13.47 5.61 -8.86
CA LYS A 59 13.78 5.23 -7.46
C LYS A 59 12.75 5.67 -6.43
N TYR A 60 11.91 6.65 -6.76
CA TYR A 60 11.10 7.34 -5.76
C TYR A 60 9.66 6.85 -5.67
N PHE A 61 9.11 6.19 -6.67
CA PHE A 61 7.69 5.80 -6.66
C PHE A 61 7.35 4.93 -5.44
N ASP A 62 8.16 3.91 -5.18
CA ASP A 62 7.98 3.02 -4.04
C ASP A 62 8.23 3.75 -2.69
N ILE A 63 9.09 4.77 -2.66
CA ILE A 63 9.36 5.62 -1.49
C ILE A 63 8.15 6.49 -1.15
N PHE A 64 7.53 7.13 -2.14
CA PHE A 64 6.33 7.95 -1.94
C PHE A 64 5.17 7.10 -1.40
N GLY A 65 5.01 5.86 -1.87
CA GLY A 65 4.04 4.92 -1.30
C GLY A 65 4.32 4.61 0.18
N THR A 66 5.57 4.28 0.51
CA THR A 66 6.01 4.05 1.90
C THR A 66 5.71 5.27 2.78
N PHE A 67 6.04 6.47 2.29
CA PHE A 67 5.79 7.72 2.99
C PHE A 67 4.29 8.00 3.17
N ALA A 68 3.44 7.68 2.18
CA ALA A 68 1.99 7.80 2.27
C ALA A 68 1.43 6.92 3.39
N TYR A 69 1.79 5.64 3.43
CA TYR A 69 1.36 4.73 4.52
C TYR A 69 1.75 5.27 5.90
N LEU A 70 3.03 5.63 6.10
CA LEU A 70 3.50 6.14 7.38
C LEU A 70 2.83 7.46 7.79
N SER A 71 2.60 8.36 6.82
CA SER A 71 1.92 9.63 7.07
C SER A 71 0.46 9.40 7.50
N VAL A 72 -0.25 8.46 6.88
CA VAL A 72 -1.60 8.10 7.30
C VAL A 72 -1.59 7.54 8.72
N LEU A 73 -0.68 6.61 9.06
CA LEU A 73 -0.56 6.09 10.42
C LEU A 73 -0.32 7.20 11.47
N ILE A 74 0.48 8.22 11.14
CA ILE A 74 0.67 9.39 12.00
C ILE A 74 -0.65 10.16 12.17
N VAL A 75 -1.37 10.43 11.08
CA VAL A 75 -2.68 11.09 11.14
C VAL A 75 -3.66 10.30 12.03
N LEU A 76 -3.72 8.97 11.87
CA LEU A 76 -4.54 8.10 12.73
C LEU A 76 -4.16 8.27 14.20
N SER A 77 -2.86 8.27 14.51
CA SER A 77 -2.37 8.36 15.89
C SER A 77 -2.78 9.66 16.58
N VAL A 78 -2.76 10.78 15.85
CA VAL A 78 -3.08 12.11 16.36
C VAL A 78 -4.59 12.31 16.46
N GLN A 79 -5.36 11.78 15.51
CA GLN A 79 -6.80 11.99 15.45
C GLN A 79 -7.62 10.96 16.23
N ALA A 80 -7.06 9.82 16.64
CA ALA A 80 -7.75 8.86 17.48
C ALA A 80 -8.20 9.50 18.81
N LYS A 81 -9.45 9.25 19.25
CA LYS A 81 -9.86 9.66 20.61
C LYS A 81 -9.05 8.94 21.69
N LYS A 82 -8.76 7.66 21.44
CA LYS A 82 -7.96 6.81 22.30
C LYS A 82 -7.29 5.73 21.45
N LEU A 83 -5.98 5.57 21.65
CA LEU A 83 -5.24 4.44 21.08
C LEU A 83 -5.53 3.19 21.90
N HIS A 84 -6.55 2.46 21.50
CA HIS A 84 -6.87 1.17 22.10
C HIS A 84 -5.97 0.06 21.54
N LYS A 85 -5.88 -1.07 22.25
CA LYS A 85 -4.89 -2.13 21.97
C LYS A 85 -4.97 -2.66 20.54
N THR A 86 -6.19 -2.88 20.03
CA THR A 86 -6.43 -3.39 18.67
C THR A 86 -5.92 -2.43 17.60
N LEU A 87 -6.21 -1.13 17.73
CA LEU A 87 -5.68 -0.11 16.82
C LEU A 87 -4.15 -0.04 16.86
N ILE A 88 -3.54 -0.04 18.06
CA ILE A 88 -2.07 -0.03 18.19
C ILE A 88 -1.45 -1.26 17.52
N LEU A 89 -2.03 -2.43 17.74
CA LEU A 89 -1.58 -3.68 17.12
C LEU A 89 -1.65 -3.59 15.60
N SER A 90 -2.82 -3.27 15.04
CA SER A 90 -3.01 -3.18 13.59
C SER A 90 -2.12 -2.11 12.94
N MET A 91 -1.96 -0.95 13.58
CA MET A 91 -1.02 0.09 13.12
C MET A 91 0.43 -0.42 13.14
N SER A 92 0.81 -1.19 14.15
CA SER A 92 2.15 -1.77 14.26
C SER A 92 2.40 -2.80 13.16
N LEU A 93 1.43 -3.68 12.89
CA LEU A 93 1.51 -4.66 11.80
C LEU A 93 1.65 -3.97 10.45
N VAL A 94 0.81 -2.97 10.16
CA VAL A 94 0.93 -2.16 8.93
C VAL A 94 2.28 -1.46 8.85
N CYS A 95 2.78 -0.90 9.95
CA CYS A 95 4.10 -0.23 10.00
C CYS A 95 5.24 -1.21 9.70
N ILE A 96 5.22 -2.41 10.30
CA ILE A 96 6.22 -3.47 10.06
C ILE A 96 6.22 -3.87 8.58
N TRP A 97 5.04 -4.12 8.00
CA TRP A 97 4.91 -4.44 6.58
C TRP A 97 5.41 -3.29 5.69
N THR A 98 4.98 -2.06 5.96
CA THR A 98 5.34 -0.86 5.20
C THR A 98 6.85 -0.65 5.18
N CYS A 99 7.49 -0.71 6.34
CA CYS A 99 8.93 -0.56 6.47
C CYS A 99 9.68 -1.69 5.75
N ARG A 100 9.25 -2.95 5.94
CA ARG A 100 9.87 -4.10 5.26
C ARG A 100 9.79 -3.97 3.75
N LEU A 101 8.59 -3.74 3.21
CA LEU A 101 8.37 -3.63 1.77
C LEU A 101 9.11 -2.42 1.21
N GLY A 102 9.02 -1.25 1.85
CA GLY A 102 9.72 -0.04 1.42
C GLY A 102 11.24 -0.22 1.37
N ILE A 103 11.84 -0.81 2.40
CA ILE A 103 13.28 -1.13 2.44
C ILE A 103 13.64 -2.13 1.34
N PHE A 104 12.86 -3.20 1.17
CA PHE A 104 13.11 -4.21 0.14
C PHE A 104 13.08 -3.61 -1.26
N LEU A 105 12.08 -2.78 -1.57
CA LEU A 105 11.94 -2.11 -2.86
C LEU A 105 13.10 -1.14 -3.11
N LEU A 106 13.53 -0.41 -2.07
CA LEU A 106 14.71 0.47 -2.12
C LEU A 106 15.99 -0.32 -2.41
N VAL A 107 16.25 -1.41 -1.69
CA VAL A 107 17.42 -2.28 -1.92
C VAL A 107 17.39 -2.84 -3.33
N ARG A 108 16.23 -3.30 -3.80
CA ARG A 108 16.05 -3.86 -5.13
C ARG A 108 16.39 -2.85 -6.22
N ILE A 109 15.92 -1.61 -6.10
CA ILE A 109 16.17 -0.60 -7.12
C ILE A 109 17.61 -0.09 -7.11
N LEU A 110 18.24 -0.01 -5.94
CA LEU A 110 19.67 0.29 -5.83
C LEU A 110 20.54 -0.81 -6.45
N LYS A 111 20.10 -2.08 -6.35
CA LYS A 111 20.85 -3.21 -6.89
C LYS A 111 20.73 -3.35 -8.42
N PHE A 112 19.51 -3.24 -8.96
CA PHE A 112 19.26 -3.49 -10.39
C PHE A 112 19.20 -2.23 -11.27
N ASN A 113 19.21 -1.04 -10.66
CA ASN A 113 19.22 0.29 -11.31
C ASN A 113 18.17 0.51 -12.42
N SER A 114 17.19 -0.38 -12.53
CA SER A 114 16.15 -0.37 -13.55
C SER A 114 14.91 -1.10 -13.04
N ASP A 115 13.77 -0.51 -13.32
CA ASP A 115 12.46 -1.10 -13.12
C ASP A 115 11.66 -1.02 -14.43
N SER A 116 11.52 -2.19 -15.07
CA SER A 116 10.79 -2.37 -16.32
C SER A 116 9.32 -1.90 -16.28
N ARG A 117 8.73 -1.70 -15.09
CA ARG A 117 7.38 -1.16 -14.94
C ARG A 117 7.32 0.31 -15.39
N PHE A 118 8.32 1.09 -14.99
CA PHE A 118 8.38 2.53 -15.26
C PHE A 118 8.86 2.84 -16.66
N SER A 119 9.77 2.03 -17.22
CA SER A 119 10.23 2.25 -18.60
C SER A 119 9.09 2.29 -19.62
N LYS A 120 7.99 1.56 -19.36
CA LYS A 120 6.79 1.53 -20.21
C LYS A 120 5.85 2.73 -20.04
N ILE A 121 5.89 3.42 -18.88
CA ILE A 121 4.94 4.49 -18.55
C ILE A 121 5.59 5.88 -18.47
N ARG A 122 6.90 5.98 -18.27
CA ARG A 122 7.62 7.23 -17.99
C ARG A 122 7.42 8.29 -19.07
N ASN A 123 7.39 7.90 -20.35
CA ASN A 123 7.27 8.87 -21.44
C ASN A 123 5.83 9.38 -21.62
N ASP A 124 4.85 8.67 -21.09
CA ASP A 124 3.43 8.96 -21.25
C ASP A 124 2.91 9.64 -19.97
N ASN A 125 2.72 10.96 -20.02
CA ASN A 125 2.24 11.76 -18.87
C ASN A 125 0.95 11.20 -18.27
N TYR A 126 0.08 10.68 -19.14
CA TYR A 126 -1.22 10.18 -18.75
C TYR A 126 -1.10 8.84 -18.00
N LYS A 127 -0.30 7.90 -18.52
CA LYS A 127 -0.03 6.63 -17.79
C LYS A 127 0.73 6.85 -16.50
N LEU A 128 1.63 7.83 -16.47
CA LEU A 128 2.34 8.22 -15.25
C LEU A 128 1.34 8.75 -14.20
N LEU A 129 0.45 9.67 -14.57
CA LEU A 129 -0.59 10.19 -13.69
C LEU A 129 -1.47 9.05 -13.14
N MET A 130 -1.85 8.11 -14.00
CA MET A 130 -2.63 6.93 -13.59
C MET A 130 -1.91 6.05 -12.57
N ALA A 131 -0.60 5.86 -12.71
CA ALA A 131 0.18 5.09 -11.76
C ALA A 131 0.12 5.72 -10.36
N TRP A 132 0.25 7.05 -10.27
CA TRP A 132 0.19 7.79 -9.00
C TRP A 132 -1.20 7.79 -8.36
N ILE A 133 -2.25 7.95 -9.16
CA ILE A 133 -3.63 7.89 -8.66
C ILE A 133 -3.98 6.48 -8.19
N THR A 134 -3.56 5.45 -8.93
CA THR A 134 -3.74 4.04 -8.51
C THR A 134 -2.99 3.75 -7.22
N GLN A 135 -1.80 4.32 -7.03
CA GLN A 135 -1.03 4.18 -5.79
C GLN A 135 -1.72 4.86 -4.60
N GLY A 136 -2.26 6.06 -4.79
CA GLY A 136 -3.09 6.75 -3.79
C GLY A 136 -4.30 5.93 -3.37
N LEU A 137 -5.06 5.46 -4.37
CA LEU A 137 -6.22 4.60 -4.14
C LEU A 137 -5.85 3.31 -3.41
N TRP A 138 -4.71 2.69 -3.77
CA TRP A 138 -4.23 1.48 -3.10
C TRP A 138 -3.96 1.73 -1.61
N VAL A 139 -3.28 2.82 -1.27
CA VAL A 139 -3.02 3.22 0.13
C VAL A 139 -4.33 3.47 0.87
N PHE A 140 -5.28 4.16 0.24
CA PHE A 140 -6.58 4.44 0.85
C PHE A 140 -7.39 3.16 1.12
N MET A 141 -7.52 2.30 0.11
CA MET A 141 -8.34 1.08 0.18
C MET A 141 -7.80 0.06 1.19
N THR A 142 -6.49 -0.13 1.23
CA THR A 142 -5.85 -1.09 2.15
C THR A 142 -5.93 -0.63 3.61
N LEU A 143 -5.88 0.69 3.85
CA LEU A 143 -6.01 1.27 5.19
C LEU A 143 -7.47 1.51 5.60
N LEU A 144 -8.45 1.27 4.73
CA LEU A 144 -9.85 1.59 5.00
C LEU A 144 -10.38 0.91 6.26
N SER A 145 -10.05 -0.36 6.48
CA SER A 145 -10.44 -1.08 7.70
C SER A 145 -9.91 -0.40 8.97
N LEU A 146 -8.66 0.07 8.92
CA LEU A 146 -8.03 0.80 10.02
C LEU A 146 -8.74 2.15 10.25
N LEU A 147 -9.03 2.88 9.17
CA LEU A 147 -9.70 4.19 9.20
C LEU A 147 -11.10 4.12 9.83
N LEU A 148 -11.88 3.10 9.50
CA LEU A 148 -13.24 2.93 9.99
C LEU A 148 -13.29 2.57 11.49
N ASN A 149 -12.24 1.91 12.00
CA ASN A 149 -12.21 1.37 13.37
C ASN A 149 -11.37 2.19 14.36
N VAL A 150 -10.94 3.41 13.98
CA VAL A 150 -10.11 4.27 14.85
C VAL A 150 -10.76 4.57 16.21
N ASN A 151 -12.09 4.70 16.24
CA ASN A 151 -12.84 4.95 17.47
C ASN A 151 -13.71 3.75 17.87
N GLY A 152 -13.34 2.54 17.42
CA GLY A 152 -14.04 1.30 17.78
C GLY A 152 -14.06 1.03 19.28
N GLU A 153 -15.02 0.21 19.70
CA GLU A 153 -15.21 -0.17 21.10
C GLU A 153 -14.29 -1.34 21.51
N LYS A 154 -14.42 -1.81 22.75
CA LYS A 154 -13.62 -2.94 23.24
C LYS A 154 -14.16 -4.26 22.69
N LEU A 155 -13.24 -5.11 22.22
CA LEU A 155 -13.57 -6.44 21.73
C LEU A 155 -14.21 -7.34 22.81
N LYS A 156 -15.35 -7.94 22.48
CA LYS A 156 -16.00 -9.03 23.23
C LYS A 156 -15.21 -10.34 23.08
N PHE A 157 -15.59 -11.38 23.82
CA PHE A 157 -14.84 -12.65 23.86
C PHE A 157 -14.71 -13.33 22.48
N PHE A 158 -15.79 -13.42 21.71
CA PHE A 158 -15.75 -14.01 20.37
C PHE A 158 -14.85 -13.21 19.42
N GLU A 159 -14.92 -11.89 19.51
CA GLU A 159 -14.14 -10.93 18.74
C GLU A 159 -12.63 -11.06 19.06
N GLN A 160 -12.25 -11.45 20.28
CA GLN A 160 -10.86 -11.79 20.64
C GLN A 160 -10.34 -13.05 19.94
N ILE A 161 -11.18 -14.07 19.74
CA ILE A 161 -10.78 -15.29 19.01
C ILE A 161 -10.53 -14.96 17.54
N VAL A 162 -11.43 -14.19 16.92
CA VAL A 162 -11.28 -13.75 15.53
C VAL A 162 -10.03 -12.89 15.36
N CYS A 163 -9.73 -12.02 16.34
CA CYS A 163 -8.50 -11.24 16.38
C CYS A 163 -7.24 -12.13 16.38
N ILE A 164 -7.21 -13.23 17.13
CA ILE A 164 -6.09 -14.18 17.10
C ILE A 164 -5.91 -14.79 15.71
N PHE A 165 -7.00 -15.22 15.06
CA PHE A 165 -6.94 -15.73 13.68
C PHE A 165 -6.42 -14.67 12.71
N GLY A 166 -6.86 -13.41 12.86
CA GLY A 166 -6.35 -12.28 12.09
C GLY A 166 -4.83 -12.13 12.25
N ILE A 167 -4.31 -12.17 13.48
CA ILE A 167 -2.84 -12.12 13.71
C ILE A 167 -2.12 -13.29 13.04
N CYS A 168 -2.64 -14.51 13.17
CA CYS A 168 -2.06 -15.69 12.54
C CYS A 168 -2.00 -15.56 11.02
N PHE A 169 -3.11 -15.14 10.40
CA PHE A 169 -3.17 -14.94 8.95
C PHE A 169 -2.25 -13.81 8.49
N TRP A 170 -2.10 -12.75 9.29
CA TRP A 170 -1.17 -11.68 8.98
C TRP A 170 0.27 -12.20 8.96
N ILE A 171 0.67 -12.99 9.95
CA ILE A 171 2.01 -13.60 10.01
C ILE A 171 2.26 -14.50 8.80
N VAL A 172 1.29 -15.35 8.45
CA VAL A 172 1.38 -16.22 7.26
C VAL A 172 1.53 -15.38 6.00
N GLY A 173 0.71 -14.34 5.83
CA GLY A 173 0.78 -13.44 4.67
C GLY A 173 2.12 -12.72 4.57
N PHE A 174 2.63 -12.22 5.69
CA PHE A 174 3.93 -11.55 5.78
C PHE A 174 5.09 -12.48 5.39
N LEU A 175 5.06 -13.72 5.87
CA LEU A 175 6.05 -14.75 5.51
C LEU A 175 5.96 -15.11 4.03
N PHE A 176 4.76 -15.33 3.49
CA PHE A 176 4.56 -15.64 2.07
C PHE A 176 5.10 -14.54 1.17
N GLU A 177 4.76 -13.29 1.46
CA GLU A 177 5.24 -12.14 0.70
C GLU A 177 6.77 -12.04 0.78
N SER A 178 7.33 -12.07 1.99
CA SER A 178 8.76 -11.93 2.23
C SER A 178 9.59 -13.03 1.56
N VAL A 179 9.15 -14.28 1.65
CA VAL A 179 9.83 -15.43 1.03
C VAL A 179 9.72 -15.37 -0.50
N ALA A 180 8.55 -15.03 -1.04
CA ALA A 180 8.35 -14.90 -2.48
C ALA A 180 9.23 -13.78 -3.08
N ASP A 181 9.27 -12.61 -2.42
CA ASP A 181 10.11 -11.48 -2.77
C ASP A 181 11.59 -11.87 -2.76
N TYR A 182 12.04 -12.55 -1.70
CA TYR A 182 13.42 -13.01 -1.57
C TYR A 182 13.79 -14.03 -2.66
N GLN A 183 12.95 -15.04 -2.90
CA GLN A 183 13.16 -16.04 -3.94
C GLN A 183 13.34 -15.38 -5.32
N LYS A 184 12.47 -14.43 -5.66
CA LYS A 184 12.56 -13.68 -6.92
C LYS A 184 13.81 -12.82 -6.99
N PHE A 185 14.19 -12.18 -5.89
CA PHE A 185 15.40 -11.36 -5.81
C PHE A 185 16.66 -12.20 -6.04
N VAL A 186 16.78 -13.35 -5.37
CA VAL A 186 17.91 -14.28 -5.53
C VAL A 186 17.97 -14.87 -6.94
N PHE A 187 16.82 -15.25 -7.50
CA PHE A 187 16.75 -15.75 -8.88
C PHE A 187 17.28 -14.70 -9.85
N LYS A 188 16.82 -13.45 -9.76
CA LYS A 188 17.28 -12.35 -10.61
C LYS A 188 18.77 -12.00 -10.41
N LEU A 189 19.35 -12.28 -9.24
CA LEU A 189 20.79 -12.10 -9.01
C LEU A 189 21.63 -13.17 -9.75
N LYS A 190 21.10 -14.40 -9.89
CA LYS A 190 21.78 -15.51 -10.56
C LYS A 190 21.58 -15.48 -12.08
N GLU A 191 20.39 -15.10 -12.53
CA GLU A 191 20.05 -15.00 -13.94
C GLU A 191 20.47 -13.64 -14.53
N THR A 192 21.56 -13.63 -15.29
CA THR A 192 22.12 -12.40 -15.88
C THR A 192 21.74 -12.20 -17.35
N LYS A 193 21.18 -13.20 -18.05
CA LYS A 193 21.04 -13.17 -19.52
C LYS A 193 19.76 -13.81 -20.11
N THR A 194 18.91 -14.43 -19.30
CA THR A 194 17.73 -15.18 -19.75
C THR A 194 16.44 -14.41 -19.45
N THR A 195 15.43 -14.56 -20.31
CA THR A 195 14.07 -14.03 -20.10
C THR A 195 13.19 -14.99 -19.30
N GLU A 196 13.80 -15.89 -18.54
CA GLU A 196 13.10 -16.97 -17.86
C GLU A 196 12.39 -16.45 -16.61
N PHE A 197 11.26 -17.07 -16.30
CA PHE A 197 10.50 -16.78 -15.10
C PHE A 197 10.86 -17.79 -14.02
N ILE A 198 11.05 -17.31 -12.80
CA ILE A 198 11.18 -18.19 -11.64
C ILE A 198 9.98 -19.12 -11.55
N ASN A 199 10.25 -20.42 -11.46
CA ASN A 199 9.25 -21.49 -11.40
C ASN A 199 9.50 -22.47 -10.22
N THR A 200 10.34 -22.06 -9.26
CA THR A 200 10.69 -22.84 -8.07
C THR A 200 10.19 -22.18 -6.79
N GLY A 201 10.14 -22.94 -5.68
CA GLY A 201 9.63 -22.43 -4.41
C GLY A 201 8.16 -22.01 -4.50
N LEU A 202 7.81 -20.86 -3.92
CA LEU A 202 6.43 -20.36 -3.94
C LEU A 202 5.96 -19.98 -5.35
N TRP A 203 6.88 -19.66 -6.25
CA TRP A 203 6.58 -19.31 -7.64
C TRP A 203 6.19 -20.52 -8.49
N SER A 204 6.41 -21.74 -8.00
CA SER A 204 5.86 -22.95 -8.62
C SER A 204 4.34 -23.11 -8.38
N LEU A 205 3.81 -22.50 -7.32
CA LEU A 205 2.40 -22.62 -6.92
C LEU A 205 1.51 -21.57 -7.58
N SER A 206 2.03 -20.37 -7.81
CA SER A 206 1.29 -19.24 -8.38
C SER A 206 2.23 -18.32 -9.15
N ARG A 207 1.68 -17.59 -10.12
CA ARG A 207 2.41 -16.54 -10.87
C ARG A 207 2.72 -15.31 -10.00
N HIS A 208 1.99 -15.10 -8.90
CA HIS A 208 2.13 -13.95 -8.01
C HIS A 208 1.96 -14.35 -6.53
N PRO A 209 2.84 -15.20 -5.97
CA PRO A 209 2.71 -15.66 -4.58
C PRO A 209 2.92 -14.53 -3.57
N ASN A 210 3.68 -13.49 -3.94
CA ASN A 210 3.85 -12.30 -3.12
C ASN A 210 2.53 -11.52 -2.95
N TYR A 211 1.71 -11.42 -4.01
CA TYR A 211 0.40 -10.77 -3.93
C TYR A 211 -0.59 -11.55 -3.07
N PHE A 212 -0.52 -12.88 -3.06
CA PHE A 212 -1.29 -13.68 -2.12
C PHE A 212 -0.97 -13.30 -0.67
N GLY A 213 0.32 -13.17 -0.33
CA GLY A 213 0.74 -12.73 0.99
C GLY A 213 0.21 -11.35 1.36
N GLU A 214 0.33 -10.38 0.44
CA GLU A 214 -0.18 -9.01 0.63
C GLU A 214 -1.71 -8.98 0.84
N ILE A 215 -2.47 -9.65 -0.01
CA ILE A 215 -3.93 -9.75 0.11
C ILE A 215 -4.31 -10.39 1.45
N LEU A 216 -3.63 -11.48 1.84
CA LEU A 216 -3.91 -12.15 3.11
C LEU A 216 -3.65 -11.22 4.29
N MET A 217 -2.59 -10.41 4.28
CA MET A 217 -2.33 -9.41 5.32
C MET A 217 -3.45 -8.37 5.42
N TRP A 218 -3.96 -7.85 4.31
CA TRP A 218 -5.04 -6.84 4.34
C TRP A 218 -6.38 -7.42 4.80
N ILE A 219 -6.70 -8.65 4.39
CA ILE A 219 -7.84 -9.40 4.94
C ILE A 219 -7.67 -9.59 6.44
N SER A 220 -6.45 -9.91 6.88
CA SER A 220 -6.13 -10.12 8.30
C SER A 220 -6.32 -8.87 9.15
N ILE A 221 -5.90 -7.70 8.66
CA ILE A 221 -6.17 -6.41 9.33
C ILE A 221 -7.68 -6.21 9.49
N SER A 222 -8.48 -6.58 8.49
CA SER A 222 -9.94 -6.50 8.57
C SER A 222 -10.53 -7.47 9.58
N LEU A 223 -10.02 -8.70 9.67
CA LEU A 223 -10.44 -9.70 10.65
C LEU A 223 -10.12 -9.27 12.09
N ILE A 224 -9.02 -8.55 12.32
CA ILE A 224 -8.65 -8.05 13.65
C ILE A 224 -9.70 -7.10 14.25
N PHE A 225 -10.46 -6.40 13.38
CA PHE A 225 -11.53 -5.48 13.79
C PHE A 225 -12.94 -6.07 13.58
N LEU A 226 -13.07 -7.36 13.31
CA LEU A 226 -14.38 -7.95 13.08
C LEU A 226 -15.09 -8.18 14.43
N ASP A 227 -16.13 -7.39 14.64
CA ASP A 227 -17.04 -7.43 15.80
C ASP A 227 -18.25 -8.35 15.56
#